data_AF-A0A958FE12-F1
#
_entry.id   AF-A0A958FE12-F1
#
_cell.length_a   1.000
_cell.length_b   1.000
_cell.length_c   1.000
_cell.angle_alpha   90.00
_cell.angle_beta   90.00
_cell.angle_gamma   90.00
#
_symmetry.space_group_name_H-M   'P 1'
#
loop_
_entity.id
_entity.type
_entity.pdbx_description
1 polymer ?
#
loop_
_entity_poly.entity_id
_entity_poly.type
_entity_poly.pdbx_seq_one_letter_code
_entity_poly.pdbx_strand_id
1 'polypeptide(L)'
;VDTTTLLNFYRLVRPGGPGWQKLAELAAKDGGLSGENIQRDWDVPSGILAMIAGCLAVYGMLFAVGYWIYGNTGPATIMTLIALGAGAWLVRFFRK
;
A
#
# COMPACT_ATOMS: atom_id res chain seq x y z
N VAL A 1 -28.66 10.12 11.87
CA VAL A 1 -27.89 10.32 10.61
C VAL A 1 -28.68 9.67 9.51
N ASP A 2 -29.08 10.42 8.49
CA ASP A 2 -29.91 9.88 7.41
C ASP A 2 -29.13 8.88 6.55
N THR A 3 -29.65 7.66 6.46
CA THR A 3 -29.07 6.56 5.68
C THR A 3 -28.95 6.93 4.21
N THR A 4 -29.92 7.68 3.68
CA THR A 4 -29.95 8.20 2.30
C THR A 4 -28.82 9.20 2.03
N THR A 5 -28.55 10.13 2.95
CA THR A 5 -27.42 11.07 2.86
C THR A 5 -26.08 10.33 2.87
N LEU A 6 -25.97 9.30 3.71
CA LEU A 6 -24.76 8.47 3.82
C LEU A 6 -24.52 7.63 2.56
N LEU A 7 -25.59 7.09 1.95
CA LEU A 7 -25.52 6.34 0.70
C LEU A 7 -25.14 7.23 -0.48
N ASN A 8 -25.70 8.45 -0.54
CA ASN A 8 -25.33 9.45 -1.56
C ASN A 8 -23.86 9.87 -1.43
N PHE A 9 -23.38 10.08 -0.21
CA PHE A 9 -21.97 10.36 0.05
C PHE A 9 -21.06 9.19 -0.37
N TYR A 10 -21.45 7.96 -0.03
CA TYR A 10 -20.72 6.75 -0.41
C TYR A 10 -20.63 6.59 -1.94
N ARG A 11 -21.70 6.87 -2.68
CA ARG A 11 -21.71 6.85 -4.16
C ARG A 11 -20.80 7.91 -4.79
N LEU A 12 -20.69 9.07 -4.16
CA LEU A 12 -19.86 10.19 -4.61
C LEU A 12 -18.37 9.94 -4.37
N VAL A 13 -18.01 9.60 -3.13
CA VAL A 13 -16.60 9.53 -2.69
C VAL A 13 -15.97 8.15 -2.93
N ARG A 14 -16.80 7.09 -3.00
CA ARG A 14 -16.38 5.69 -3.16
C ARG A 14 -15.19 5.32 -2.27
N PRO A 15 -15.32 5.53 -0.94
CA PRO A 15 -14.22 5.24 -0.03
C PRO A 15 -13.96 3.73 0.05
N GLY A 16 -12.68 3.34 -0.01
CA GLY A 16 -12.24 1.97 0.21
C GLY A 16 -12.06 1.64 1.70
N GLY A 17 -12.05 0.34 2.03
CA GLY A 17 -11.64 -0.19 3.34
C GLY A 17 -12.76 -0.78 4.21
N PRO A 18 -12.39 -1.46 5.31
CA PRO A 18 -13.28 -2.32 6.09
C PRO A 18 -14.40 -1.55 6.81
N GLY A 19 -14.16 -0.29 7.18
CA GLY A 19 -15.17 0.55 7.84
C GLY A 19 -16.39 0.88 6.97
N TRP A 20 -16.28 0.75 5.65
CA TRP A 20 -17.34 1.06 4.69
C TRP A 20 -18.09 -0.16 4.16
N GLN A 21 -17.72 -1.38 4.60
CA GLN A 21 -18.30 -2.64 4.14
C GLN A 21 -19.82 -2.71 4.31
N LYS A 22 -20.33 -2.24 5.46
CA LYS A 22 -21.79 -2.26 5.73
C LYS A 22 -22.56 -1.37 4.74
N LEU A 23 -22.00 -0.21 4.39
CA LEU A 23 -22.58 0.73 3.43
C LEU A 23 -22.44 0.25 1.99
N ALA A 24 -21.33 -0.42 1.68
CA ALA A 24 -21.10 -1.09 0.41
C ALA A 24 -22.17 -2.16 0.13
N GLU A 25 -22.46 -3.02 1.11
CA GLU A 25 -23.51 -4.04 1.01
C GLU A 25 -24.91 -3.45 0.89
N LEU A 26 -25.21 -2.41 1.67
CA LEU A 26 -26.48 -1.66 1.58
C LEU A 26 -26.65 -1.04 0.19
N ALA A 27 -25.61 -0.40 -0.35
CA ALA A 27 -25.65 0.24 -1.66
C ALA A 27 -25.71 -0.76 -2.82
N ALA A 28 -25.18 -1.98 -2.64
CA ALA A 28 -25.32 -3.09 -3.58
C ALA A 28 -26.75 -3.63 -3.64
N LYS A 29 -27.43 -3.77 -2.48
CA LYS A 29 -28.82 -4.24 -2.39
C LYS A 29 -29.83 -3.25 -2.96
N ASP A 30 -29.55 -1.95 -2.89
CA ASP A 30 -30.41 -0.88 -3.41
C ASP A 30 -30.35 -0.73 -4.95
N GLY A 31 -29.71 -1.66 -5.65
CA GLY A 31 -29.70 -1.75 -7.13
C GLY A 31 -28.90 -0.67 -7.86
N GLY A 32 -28.23 0.24 -7.15
CA GLY A 32 -27.55 1.40 -7.73
C GLY A 32 -26.06 1.21 -8.08
N LEU A 33 -25.43 0.11 -7.66
CA LEU A 33 -24.01 -0.16 -7.90
C LEU A 33 -23.80 -1.65 -8.23
N SER A 34 -23.49 -1.96 -9.49
CA SER A 34 -23.02 -3.29 -9.89
C SER A 34 -21.70 -3.60 -9.17
N GLY A 35 -21.55 -4.85 -8.68
CA GLY A 35 -20.49 -5.29 -7.76
C GLY A 35 -19.04 -4.97 -8.18
N GLU A 36 -18.80 -4.71 -9.47
CA GLU A 36 -17.51 -4.29 -10.02
C GLU A 36 -17.08 -2.86 -9.57
N ASN A 37 -18.03 -1.97 -9.25
CA ASN A 37 -17.76 -0.59 -8.82
C ASN A 37 -17.54 -0.43 -7.30
N ILE A 38 -17.87 -1.46 -6.51
CA ILE A 38 -17.80 -1.46 -5.05
C ILE A 38 -16.45 -2.03 -4.57
N GLN A 39 -15.88 -2.96 -5.34
CA GLN A 39 -14.55 -3.53 -5.15
C GLN A 39 -13.46 -2.65 -5.77
N ARG A 40 -13.41 -1.36 -5.44
CA ARG A 40 -12.15 -0.64 -5.65
C ARG A 40 -11.19 -1.16 -4.58
N ASP A 41 -10.19 -1.93 -5.02
CA ASP A 41 -9.23 -2.59 -4.14
C ASP A 41 -8.72 -1.61 -3.08
N TRP A 42 -8.68 -2.07 -1.83
CA TRP A 42 -8.23 -1.26 -0.73
C TRP A 42 -6.71 -1.12 -0.83
N ASP A 43 -6.25 -0.05 -1.49
CA ASP A 43 -4.83 0.20 -1.77
C ASP A 43 -4.05 0.78 -0.58
N VAL A 44 -4.72 1.10 0.53
CA VAL A 44 -4.05 1.73 1.69
C VAL A 44 -3.03 0.79 2.35
N PRO A 45 -3.35 -0.49 2.65
CA PRO A 45 -2.37 -1.40 3.24
C PRO A 45 -1.18 -1.62 2.31
N SER A 46 -1.43 -1.81 1.02
CA SER A 46 -0.36 -2.01 0.03
C SER A 46 0.53 -0.76 -0.10
N GLY A 47 -0.05 0.44 -0.05
CA GLY A 47 0.68 1.70 0.01
C GLY A 47 1.56 1.84 1.26
N ILE A 48 1.09 1.41 2.44
CA ILE A 48 1.89 1.41 3.67
C ILE A 48 3.09 0.46 3.54
N LEU A 49 2.88 -0.75 3.02
CA LEU A 49 3.98 -1.69 2.78
C LEU A 49 5.01 -1.09 1.79
N ALA A 50 4.56 -0.44 0.72
CA ALA A 50 5.43 0.25 -0.22
C ALA A 50 6.25 1.36 0.45
N MET A 51 5.65 2.12 1.36
CA MET A 51 6.35 3.17 2.12
C MET A 51 7.46 2.59 2.99
N ILE A 52 7.18 1.51 3.73
CA ILE A 52 8.17 0.84 4.58
C ILE A 52 9.32 0.26 3.73
N ALA A 53 8.98 -0.39 2.61
CA ALA A 53 9.97 -0.91 1.68
C ALA A 53 10.86 0.20 1.09
N GLY A 54 10.27 1.35 0.75
CA GLY A 54 11.01 2.53 0.28
C GLY A 54 12.00 3.05 1.33
N CYS A 55 11.55 3.19 2.59
CA CYS A 55 12.43 3.57 3.70
C CYS A 55 13.59 2.59 3.88
N LEU A 56 13.32 1.28 3.87
CA LEU A 56 14.34 0.24 3.98
C LEU A 56 15.34 0.28 2.81
N ALA A 57 14.88 0.54 1.60
CA ALA A 57 15.75 0.66 0.42
C ALA A 57 16.72 1.86 0.55
N VAL A 58 16.20 3.03 0.91
CA VAL A 58 17.02 4.26 1.03
C VAL A 58 18.00 4.15 2.19
N TYR A 59 17.52 3.80 3.39
CA TYR A 59 18.40 3.66 4.56
C TYR A 59 19.37 2.48 4.42
N GLY A 60 18.91 1.36 3.87
CA GLY A 60 19.77 0.21 3.59
C GLY A 60 20.92 0.57 2.65
N MET A 61 20.65 1.34 1.58
CA MET A 61 21.68 1.81 0.67
C MET A 61 22.65 2.78 1.37
N LEU A 62 22.14 3.72 2.17
CA LEU A 62 22.96 4.67 2.93
C LEU A 62 23.92 3.94 3.88
N PHE A 63 23.42 2.98 4.67
CA PHE A 63 24.25 2.20 5.59
C PHE A 63 25.20 1.25 4.85
N ALA A 64 24.76 0.61 3.76
CA ALA A 64 25.62 -0.24 2.95
C ALA A 64 26.84 0.55 2.44
N VAL A 65 26.62 1.72 1.82
CA VAL A 65 27.69 2.59 1.34
C VAL A 65 28.60 3.02 2.50
N GLY A 66 28.04 3.38 3.66
CA GLY A 66 28.82 3.68 4.85
C GLY A 66 29.74 2.52 5.28
N TYR A 67 29.20 1.30 5.38
CA TYR A 67 30.00 0.13 5.77
C TYR A 67 31.07 -0.26 4.74
N TRP A 68 30.80 -0.06 3.45
CA TRP A 68 31.80 -0.23 2.41
C TRP A 68 32.97 0.75 2.58
N ILE A 69 32.68 2.03 2.88
CA ILE A 69 33.70 3.06 3.13
C ILE A 69 34.53 2.72 4.37
N TYR A 70 33.91 2.23 5.44
CA TYR A 70 34.61 1.82 6.66
C TYR A 70 35.33 0.47 6.55
N GLY A 71 35.27 -0.20 5.39
CA GLY A 71 35.92 -1.50 5.18
C GLY A 71 35.27 -2.67 5.93
N ASN A 72 34.09 -2.47 6.52
CA ASN A 72 33.37 -3.52 7.26
C ASN A 72 32.49 -4.34 6.31
N THR A 73 33.11 -5.28 5.61
CA THR A 73 32.52 -6.04 4.50
C THR A 73 31.34 -6.94 4.90
N GLY A 74 31.32 -7.46 6.14
CA GLY A 74 30.22 -8.30 6.63
C GLY A 74 28.88 -7.53 6.68
N PRO A 75 28.75 -6.48 7.49
CA PRO A 75 27.55 -5.64 7.53
C PRO A 75 27.26 -4.94 6.20
N ALA A 76 28.29 -4.57 5.42
CA ALA A 76 28.11 -3.96 4.10
C ALA A 76 27.33 -4.87 3.14
N THR A 77 27.70 -6.15 3.07
CA THR A 77 27.03 -7.12 2.20
C THR A 77 25.59 -7.37 2.65
N ILE A 78 25.35 -7.51 3.95
CA ILE A 78 23.99 -7.68 4.51
C ILE A 78 23.09 -6.49 4.15
N MET A 79 23.55 -5.25 4.40
CA MET A 79 22.74 -4.06 4.08
C MET A 79 22.53 -3.89 2.58
N THR A 80 23.51 -4.23 1.76
CA THR A 80 23.37 -4.21 0.30
C THR A 80 22.28 -5.18 -0.17
N LEU A 81 22.26 -6.41 0.38
CA LEU A 81 21.23 -7.40 0.04
C LEU A 81 19.82 -6.95 0.46
N ILE A 82 19.69 -6.36 1.65
CA ILE A 82 18.41 -5.82 2.13
C ILE A 82 17.92 -4.69 1.21
N ALA A 83 18.81 -3.74 0.86
CA ALA A 83 18.47 -2.62 -0.01
C ALA A 83 18.05 -3.08 -1.41
N LEU A 84 18.79 -4.04 -2.00
CA LEU A 84 18.46 -4.63 -3.29
C LEU A 84 17.14 -5.42 -3.24
N GLY A 85 16.91 -6.19 -2.18
CA GLY A 85 15.68 -6.94 -1.98
C GLY A 85 14.45 -6.02 -1.88
N ALA A 86 14.55 -4.96 -1.07
CA ALA A 86 13.49 -3.97 -0.91
C ALA A 86 13.22 -3.22 -2.22
N GLY A 87 14.28 -2.79 -2.93
CA GLY A 87 14.16 -2.13 -4.23
C GLY A 87 13.55 -3.03 -5.31
N ALA A 88 13.99 -4.29 -5.40
CA ALA A 88 13.45 -5.25 -6.36
C ALA A 88 11.97 -5.58 -6.08
N TRP A 89 11.59 -5.72 -4.81
CA TRP A 89 10.21 -5.91 -4.41
C TRP A 89 9.33 -4.72 -4.82
N LEU A 90 9.82 -3.50 -4.62
CA LEU A 90 9.12 -2.26 -4.96
C LEU A 90 8.96 -2.15 -6.49
N VAL A 91 9.99 -2.41 -7.29
CA VAL A 91 9.89 -2.46 -8.77
C VAL A 91 8.89 -3.52 -9.23
N ARG A 92 8.84 -4.68 -8.56
CA ARG A 92 7.89 -5.75 -8.90
C ARG A 92 6.45 -5.38 -8.50
N PHE A 93 6.28 -4.59 -7.45
CA PHE A 93 4.98 -4.06 -7.01
C PHE A 93 4.42 -3.05 -8.02
N PHE A 94 5.25 -2.15 -8.56
CA PHE A 94 4.81 -1.17 -9.58
C PHE A 94 4.67 -1.74 -11.00
N ARG A 95 5.28 -2.90 -11.30
CA ARG A 95 5.12 -3.59 -12.60
C ARG A 95 3.95 -4.56 -12.64
N LYS A 96 3.32 -4.83 -11.50
CA LYS A 96 2.02 -5.51 -11.43
C LYS A 96 0.92 -4.49 -11.65
#